data_AF-A0A939Z7B0-F1
#
_entry.id   AF-A0A939Z7B0-F1
#
_cell.length_a   1.000
_cell.length_b   1.000
_cell.length_c   1.000
_cell.angle_alpha   90.00
_cell.angle_beta   90.00
_cell.angle_gamma   90.00
#
_symmetry.space_group_name_H-M   'P 1'
#
loop_
_entity.id
_entity.type
_entity.pdbx_description
1 polymer ?
#
loop_
_entity_poly.entity_id
_entity_poly.type
_entity_poly.pdbx_seq_one_letter_code
_entity_poly.pdbx_strand_id
1 'polypeptide(L)' 'MIKNKKTAYVLFIVLFTALWYFIDYLYNTFITKSGFKFELGFDFATTVVLGAAIGYIFFLREKRK' A
#
# COMPACT_ATOMS: atom_id res chain seq x y z
N MET A 1 9.26 -4.96 -18.48
CA MET A 1 7.83 -5.33 -18.40
C MET A 1 7.70 -6.61 -17.59
N ILE A 2 7.10 -6.56 -16.40
CA ILE A 2 6.83 -7.77 -15.62
C ILE A 2 5.83 -8.60 -16.43
N LYS A 3 6.28 -9.74 -16.99
CA LYS A 3 5.43 -10.65 -17.79
C LYS A 3 4.22 -11.17 -17.00
N ASN A 4 4.32 -11.20 -15.67
CA ASN A 4 3.28 -11.72 -14.78
C ASN A 4 2.51 -10.60 -14.07
N LYS A 5 1.32 -10.25 -14.58
CA LYS A 5 0.43 -9.24 -14.00
C LYS A 5 0.09 -9.53 -12.52
N LYS A 6 0.03 -10.81 -12.11
CA LYS A 6 -0.23 -11.20 -10.70
C LYS A 6 0.96 -10.88 -9.79
N THR A 7 2.18 -11.15 -10.25
CA THR A 7 3.39 -10.80 -9.50
C THR A 7 3.52 -9.29 -9.36
N ALA A 8 3.26 -8.53 -10.42
CA ALA A 8 3.26 -7.06 -10.36
C ALA A 8 2.21 -6.52 -9.38
N TYR A 9 1.03 -7.13 -9.34
CA TYR A 9 -0.04 -6.79 -8.39
C TYR A 9 0.37 -7.03 -6.93
N VAL A 10 0.94 -8.21 -6.62
CA VAL A 10 1.40 -8.50 -5.25
C VAL A 10 2.54 -7.56 -4.85
N LEU A 11 3.50 -7.33 -5.75
CA LEU A 11 4.60 -6.40 -5.52
C LEU A 11 4.09 -4.98 -5.26
N PHE A 12 3.05 -4.56 -6.00
CA PHE A 12 2.42 -3.26 -5.79
C PHE A 12 1.81 -3.11 -4.40
N ILE A 13 1.08 -4.12 -3.90
CA ILE A 13 0.48 -4.06 -2.55
C ILE A 13 1.56 -3.91 -1.49
N VAL A 14 2.65 -4.68 -1.60
CA VAL A 14 3.78 -4.61 -0.65
C VAL A 14 4.42 -3.23 -0.67
N LEU A 15 4.70 -2.69 -1.86
CA LEU A 15 5.29 -1.36 -2.01
C LEU A 15 4.36 -0.24 -1.54
N PHE A 16 3.06 -0.36 -1.83
CA PHE A 16 2.05 0.59 -1.38
C PHE A 16 1.97 0.65 0.15
N THR A 17 1.95 -0.52 0.79
CA THR A 17 1.91 -0.62 2.25
C THR A 17 3.18 -0.06 2.88
N ALA A 18 4.36 -0.37 2.31
CA ALA A 18 5.62 0.20 2.78
C ALA A 18 5.68 1.73 2.61
N LEU A 19 5.21 2.25 1.47
CA LEU A 19 5.14 3.69 1.21
C LEU A 19 4.20 4.38 2.19
N TRP A 20 3.05 3.78 2.50
CA TRP A 20 2.10 4.32 3.47
C TRP A 20 2.74 4.46 4.85
N TYR A 21 3.40 3.41 5.34
CA TYR A 21 4.12 3.47 6.62
C TYR A 21 5.26 4.48 6.62
N PHE A 22 5.94 4.64 5.48
CA PHE A 22 6.97 5.67 5.35
C PHE A 22 6.36 7.08 5.46
N ILE A 23 5.23 7.33 4.82
CA ILE A 23 4.51 8.62 4.93
C ILE A 23 4.03 8.84 6.35
N ASP A 24 3.46 7.83 7.01
CA ASP A 24 2.99 7.92 8.38
C ASP A 24 4.14 8.18 9.37
N TYR A 25 5.29 7.54 9.15
CA TYR A 25 6.51 7.85 9.89
C TYR A 25 6.95 9.31 9.70
N LEU A 26 6.97 9.80 8.46
CA LEU A 26 7.32 11.20 8.17
C LEU A 26 6.31 12.16 8.82
N TYR A 27 5.02 11.88 8.72
CA TYR A 27 3.97 12.70 9.32
C TYR A 27 4.13 12.79 10.83
N ASN A 28 4.29 11.64 11.50
CA ASN A 28 4.47 11.59 12.95
C ASN A 28 5.75 12.28 13.42
N THR A 29 6.85 12.09 12.69
CA THR A 29 8.16 12.65 13.05
C THR A 29 8.23 14.16 12.83
N PHE A 30 7.73 14.66 11.69
CA PHE A 30 7.94 16.04 11.28
C PHE A 30 6.77 16.97 11.58
N ILE A 31 5.54 16.48 11.57
CA ILE A 31 4.33 17.30 11.73
C ILE A 31 3.83 17.27 13.16
N THR A 32 3.44 16.09 13.66
CA THR A 32 2.87 15.96 15.00
C THR A 32 3.92 15.90 16.10
N LYS A 33 5.20 15.63 15.78
CA LYS A 33 6.29 15.37 16.73
C LYS A 33 5.92 14.31 17.78
N SER A 34 4.93 13.48 17.47
CA SER A 34 4.55 12.33 18.26
C SER A 34 5.46 11.18 17.87
N GLY A 35 5.98 10.44 18.84
CA GLY A 35 6.74 9.23 18.55
C GLY A 35 5.91 8.30 17.67
N PHE A 36 6.51 7.80 16.59
CA PHE A 36 5.86 6.86 15.68
C PHE A 36 5.37 5.62 16.46
N LYS A 37 4.08 5.31 16.34
CA LYS A 37 3.48 4.11 16.92
C LYS A 37 3.13 3.14 15.81
N PHE A 38 3.85 2.03 15.75
CA PHE A 38 3.53 0.97 14.82
C PHE A 38 2.34 0.16 15.34
N GLU A 39 1.13 0.52 14.91
CA GLU A 39 -0.07 -0.25 15.23
C GLU A 39 -0.40 -1.20 14.06
N LEU A 40 -0.28 -2.50 14.31
CA LEU A 40 -0.67 -3.58 13.36
C LEU A 40 -2.20 -3.78 13.27
N GLY A 41 -2.98 -2.87 13.86
CA GLY A 41 -4.42 -2.98 13.99
C GLY A 41 -5.18 -2.57 12.73
N PHE A 42 -6.33 -1.92 12.94
CA PHE A 42 -7.27 -1.54 11.87
C PHE A 42 -6.61 -0.71 10.74
N ASP A 43 -5.62 0.11 11.07
CA ASP A 43 -4.91 0.96 10.11
C ASP A 43 -4.08 0.16 9.10
N PHE A 44 -3.42 -0.93 9.54
CA PHE A 44 -2.70 -1.83 8.64
C PHE A 44 -3.64 -2.50 7.63
N ALA A 45 -4.74 -3.07 8.14
CA ALA A 45 -5.72 -3.75 7.30
C ALA A 45 -6.34 -2.79 6.27
N THR A 46 -6.63 -1.56 6.66
CA THR A 46 -7.19 -0.53 5.77
C THR A 46 -6.23 -0.19 4.64
N THR A 47 -4.94 -0.01 4.94
CA THR A 47 -3.90 0.29 3.94
C THR A 47 -3.72 -0.86 2.96
N VAL A 48 -3.71 -2.11 3.43
CA VAL A 48 -3.61 -3.29 2.57
C VAL A 48 -4.82 -3.43 1.65
N VAL A 49 -6.03 -3.19 2.17
CA VAL A 49 -7.27 -3.22 1.37
C VAL A 49 -7.28 -2.12 0.30
N LEU A 50 -6.85 -0.91 0.63
CA LEU A 50 -6.71 0.19 -0.34
C LEU A 50 -5.67 -0.14 -1.42
N GLY A 51 -4.50 -0.64 -1.02
CA GLY A 51 -3.46 -1.09 -1.95
C GLY A 51 -3.95 -2.21 -2.87
N ALA A 52 -4.73 -3.15 -2.34
CA ALA A 52 -5.34 -4.23 -3.12
C ALA A 52 -6.38 -3.70 -4.11
N ALA A 53 -7.28 -2.80 -3.68
CA ALA A 53 -8.29 -2.21 -4.56
C ALA A 53 -7.66 -1.41 -5.72
N ILE A 54 -6.68 -0.56 -5.40
CA ILE A 54 -5.95 0.24 -6.39
C ILE A 54 -5.16 -0.69 -7.31
N GLY A 55 -4.38 -1.62 -6.76
CA GLY A 55 -3.59 -2.57 -7.53
C GLY A 55 -4.46 -3.40 -8.48
N TYR A 56 -5.67 -3.77 -8.06
CA TYR A 56 -6.59 -4.55 -8.87
C TYR A 56 -7.02 -3.74 -10.10
N ILE A 57 -7.35 -2.45 -9.91
CA ILE A 57 -7.73 -1.54 -10.99
C ILE A 57 -6.58 -1.37 -12.00
N PHE A 58 -5.34 -1.20 -11.53
CA PHE A 58 -4.21 -0.92 -12.41
C PHE A 58 -3.61 -2.15 -13.09
N PHE A 59 -3.56 -3.29 -12.40
CA PHE A 59 -2.83 -4.48 -12.89
C PHE A 59 -3.74 -5.62 -13.36
N LEU A 60 -4.96 -5.75 -12.82
CA LEU A 60 -5.81 -6.92 -13.05
C LEU A 60 -7.15 -6.61 -13.75
N ARG A 61 -7.62 -5.36 -13.74
CA ARG A 61 -8.90 -4.94 -14.36
C ARG A 61 -8.91 -5.10 -15.88
N GLU A 62 -7.75 -5.07 -16.54
CA GLU A 62 -7.64 -5.30 -17.98
C GLU A 62 -7.79 -6.79 -18.33
N LYS A 63 -9.05 -7.23 -18.47
CA LYS A 63 -9.54 -8.26 -19.42
C LYS A 63 -11.07 -8.15 -19.61
N ARG A 64 -11.56 -6.95 -19.97
CA ARG A 64 -12.87 -6.82 -20.63
C ARG A 64 -12.77 -5.87 -21.82
N LYS A 65 -12.09 -6.33 -22.86
CA LYS A 65 -12.41 -6.16 -24.29
C LYS A 65 -11.32 -6.85 -25.10
#